data_AF-A0A536TC15-F1
#
_entry.id   AF-A0A536TC15-F1
#
_cell.length_a   1.000
_cell.length_b   1.000
_cell.length_c   1.000
_cell.angle_alpha   90.00
_cell.angle_beta   90.00
_cell.angle_gamma   90.00
#
_symmetry.space_group_name_H-M   'P 1'
#
loop_
_entity.id
_entity.type
_entity.pdbx_description
1 polymer ?
#
loop_
_entity_poly.entity_id
_entity_poly.type
_entity_poly.pdbx_seq_one_letter_code
_entity_poly.pdbx_strand_id
1 'polypeptide(L)'
;MKTFATLMRRITVVAMASLAGSAPALSATFVYVSNAEDGDIGVYRMLDSGELQPGARVKAANVVMPMTVSPDRRFLYAASRSKPYLVHVYSIDSGTGALTKLSDSPLAESFPYISLDKSGRYLFGASYGGHVISVNAVGADGRVAAEPLQIRLRPHAGERRDLPVQLRREDRQAQLEHTIGLHDEGDDGPAPLHHVQRQQVSVCTERAAGDGDDVLDRRQDRAADRSELGDGPADR
;
A
#
# COMPACT_ATOMS: atom_id res chain seq x y z
N MET A 1 -24.27 -76.36 -14.95
CA MET A 1 -25.24 -75.25 -15.04
C MET A 1 -24.46 -74.06 -15.62
N LYS A 2 -24.17 -74.02 -16.92
CA LYS A 2 -25.01 -73.46 -18.00
C LYS A 2 -25.67 -72.12 -17.62
N THR A 3 -25.22 -71.07 -18.33
CA THR A 3 -25.99 -69.90 -18.79
C THR A 3 -26.52 -68.92 -17.73
N PHE A 4 -25.72 -67.90 -17.41
CA PHE A 4 -26.24 -66.53 -17.38
C PHE A 4 -25.47 -65.72 -18.41
N ALA A 5 -26.02 -65.78 -19.62
CA ALA A 5 -25.60 -64.97 -20.74
C ALA A 5 -25.82 -63.49 -20.41
N THR A 6 -24.80 -62.70 -20.75
CA THR A 6 -24.96 -61.48 -21.54
C THR A 6 -26.00 -60.47 -21.05
N LEU A 7 -25.56 -59.43 -20.34
CA LEU A 7 -26.18 -58.13 -20.52
C LEU A 7 -25.16 -56.99 -20.42
N MET A 8 -25.11 -56.24 -21.53
CA MET A 8 -24.60 -54.88 -21.68
C MET A 8 -23.09 -54.69 -21.57
N ARG A 9 -22.35 -54.80 -22.68
CA ARG A 9 -22.20 -53.78 -23.76
C ARG A 9 -21.36 -52.58 -23.28
N ARG A 10 -20.06 -52.68 -23.57
CA ARG A 10 -19.14 -51.61 -24.00
C ARG A 10 -19.21 -50.28 -23.23
N ILE A 11 -18.25 -50.03 -22.33
CA ILE A 11 -17.59 -48.71 -22.25
C ILE A 11 -16.11 -48.95 -21.95
N THR A 12 -15.30 -48.98 -23.01
CA THR A 12 -13.88 -48.66 -22.92
C THR A 12 -13.79 -47.16 -23.17
N VAL A 13 -13.45 -46.37 -22.16
CA VAL A 13 -12.87 -45.04 -22.38
C VAL A 13 -11.65 -44.91 -21.48
N VAL A 14 -10.52 -44.76 -22.15
CA VAL A 14 -9.20 -44.46 -21.63
C VAL A 14 -9.24 -43.10 -20.93
N ALA A 15 -9.02 -43.05 -19.62
CA ALA A 15 -8.70 -41.79 -18.94
C ALA A 15 -7.18 -41.58 -19.00
N MET A 16 -6.71 -41.08 -20.14
CA MET A 16 -5.37 -40.55 -20.31
C MET A 16 -5.23 -39.22 -19.55
N ALA A 17 -4.22 -39.18 -18.69
CA ALA A 17 -3.40 -38.01 -18.34
C ALA A 17 -4.10 -36.65 -18.22
N SER A 18 -4.46 -36.28 -17.00
CA SER A 18 -4.53 -34.88 -16.58
C SER A 18 -3.39 -34.58 -15.59
N LEU A 19 -2.14 -34.64 -16.05
CA LEU A 19 -1.14 -33.73 -15.51
C LEU A 19 -1.40 -32.36 -16.16
N ALA A 20 -2.37 -31.64 -15.60
CA ALA A 20 -2.43 -30.19 -15.80
C ALA A 20 -1.14 -29.64 -15.18
N GLY A 21 -0.14 -29.38 -16.02
CA GLY A 21 1.05 -28.66 -15.57
C GLY A 21 0.58 -27.32 -15.04
N SER A 22 0.82 -27.03 -13.76
CA SER A 22 0.73 -25.67 -13.25
C SER A 22 1.60 -24.80 -14.13
N ALA A 23 0.99 -23.92 -14.92
CA ALA A 23 1.73 -22.88 -15.60
C ALA A 23 2.57 -22.16 -14.53
N PRO A 24 3.84 -21.84 -14.79
CA PRO A 24 4.62 -21.06 -13.85
C PRO A 24 3.85 -19.76 -13.58
N ALA A 25 3.45 -19.55 -12.34
CA ALA A 25 2.85 -18.29 -11.90
C ALA A 25 3.93 -17.22 -12.03
N LEU A 26 3.98 -16.56 -13.19
CA LEU A 26 4.93 -15.49 -13.45
C LEU A 26 4.59 -14.34 -12.52
N SER A 27 5.53 -13.97 -11.66
CA SER A 27 5.38 -12.81 -10.80
C SER A 27 5.84 -11.58 -11.57
N ALA A 28 4.92 -10.66 -11.89
CA ALA A 28 5.29 -9.39 -12.47
C ALA A 28 5.69 -8.43 -11.35
N THR A 29 6.82 -7.74 -11.51
CA THR A 29 7.22 -6.67 -10.59
C THR A 29 6.97 -5.33 -11.25
N PHE A 30 6.28 -4.44 -10.55
CA PHE A 30 6.00 -3.08 -10.98
C PHE A 30 6.74 -2.06 -10.11
N VAL A 31 7.27 -1.04 -10.74
CA VAL A 31 8.01 0.05 -10.11
C VAL A 31 7.30 1.36 -10.40
N TYR A 32 7.01 2.10 -9.34
CA TYR A 32 6.36 3.41 -9.41
C TYR A 32 7.37 4.49 -9.08
N VAL A 33 7.53 5.45 -9.99
CA VAL A 33 8.47 6.55 -9.86
C VAL A 33 7.70 7.86 -9.84
N SER A 34 7.83 8.63 -8.76
CA SER A 34 7.26 9.97 -8.68
C SER A 34 8.15 10.95 -9.45
N ASN A 35 7.62 11.60 -10.47
CA ASN A 35 8.31 12.69 -11.17
C ASN A 35 7.82 14.00 -10.57
N ALA A 36 8.59 14.53 -9.62
CA ALA A 36 8.09 15.55 -8.71
C ALA A 36 7.67 16.85 -9.38
N GLU A 37 8.50 17.38 -10.27
CA GLU A 37 8.23 18.64 -10.98
C GLU A 37 7.25 18.45 -12.15
N ASP A 38 7.35 17.31 -12.83
CA ASP A 38 6.38 16.94 -13.87
C ASP A 38 4.99 16.70 -13.30
N GLY A 39 4.89 16.32 -12.01
CA GLY A 39 3.63 16.10 -11.32
C GLY A 39 2.91 14.81 -11.74
N ASP A 40 3.66 13.79 -12.18
CA ASP A 40 3.14 12.49 -12.55
C ASP A 40 3.88 11.33 -11.89
N ILE A 41 3.27 10.15 -12.01
CA ILE A 41 3.83 8.88 -11.55
C ILE A 41 4.09 8.03 -12.80
N GLY A 42 5.35 7.69 -13.03
CA GLY A 42 5.75 6.71 -14.04
C GLY A 42 5.54 5.30 -13.51
N VAL A 43 4.93 4.45 -14.33
CA VAL A 43 4.75 3.02 -14.08
C VAL A 43 5.72 2.25 -14.95
N TYR A 44 6.49 1.35 -14.35
CA TYR A 44 7.46 0.51 -15.05
C TYR A 44 7.23 -0.95 -14.67
N ARG A 45 7.44 -1.84 -15.63
CA ARG A 45 7.58 -3.28 -15.35
C ARG A 45 9.05 -3.60 -15.20
N MET A 46 9.42 -4.25 -14.11
CA MET A 46 10.77 -4.78 -13.91
C MET A 46 10.80 -6.23 -14.40
N LEU A 47 11.71 -6.52 -15.32
CA LEU A 47 12.00 -7.87 -15.77
C LEU A 47 12.83 -8.62 -14.72
N ASP A 48 12.90 -9.95 -14.84
CA ASP A 48 13.73 -10.79 -13.96
C ASP A 48 15.23 -10.43 -14.05
N SER A 49 15.65 -9.81 -15.16
CA SER A 49 17.00 -9.26 -15.34
C SER A 49 17.26 -7.99 -14.52
N GLY A 50 16.22 -7.37 -13.94
CA GLY A 50 16.26 -6.06 -13.30
C GLY A 50 16.06 -4.88 -14.25
N GLU A 51 15.93 -5.13 -15.57
CA GLU A 51 15.64 -4.09 -16.55
C GLU A 51 14.23 -3.50 -16.35
N LEU A 52 14.11 -2.18 -16.42
CA LEU A 52 12.84 -1.46 -16.32
C LEU A 52 12.27 -1.19 -17.72
N GLN A 53 11.15 -1.80 -18.03
CA GLN A 53 10.35 -1.50 -19.20
C GLN A 53 9.34 -0.38 -18.86
N PRO A 54 9.40 0.77 -19.54
CA PRO A 54 8.47 1.87 -19.28
C PRO A 54 7.04 1.52 -19.70
N GLY A 55 6.09 1.95 -18.89
CA GLY A 55 4.66 1.82 -19.14
C GLY A 55 3.96 3.18 -19.13
N ALA A 56 2.79 3.23 -18.49
CA ALA A 56 1.97 4.44 -18.42
C ALA A 56 2.58 5.52 -17.52
N ARG A 57 2.21 6.78 -17.77
CA ARG A 57 2.39 7.90 -16.85
C ARG A 57 1.03 8.37 -16.36
N VAL A 58 0.88 8.55 -15.05
CA VAL A 58 -0.39 8.91 -14.42
C VAL A 58 -0.26 10.25 -13.73
N LYS A 59 -1.08 11.22 -14.13
CA LYS A 59 -1.05 12.56 -13.54
C LYS A 59 -1.58 12.52 -12.10
N ALA A 60 -0.83 13.14 -11.18
CA ALA A 60 -1.11 13.02 -9.75
C ALA A 60 -1.39 14.36 -9.07
N ALA A 61 -0.41 15.26 -9.09
CA ALA A 61 -0.45 16.56 -8.42
C ALA A 61 0.49 17.54 -9.12
N ASN A 62 0.59 18.77 -8.62
CA ASN A 62 1.63 19.70 -9.07
C ASN A 62 3.02 19.26 -8.58
N VAL A 63 3.12 18.85 -7.31
CA VAL A 63 4.36 18.31 -6.72
C VAL A 63 4.06 17.03 -5.95
N VAL A 64 4.30 15.88 -6.57
CA VAL A 64 4.15 14.55 -5.95
C VAL A 64 5.54 13.97 -5.65
N MET A 65 5.78 13.57 -4.40
CA MET A 65 7.11 13.05 -4.02
C MET A 65 6.98 11.73 -3.26
N PRO A 66 6.68 11.71 -1.95
CA PRO A 66 6.77 10.46 -1.25
C PRO A 66 5.59 9.58 -1.58
N MET A 67 5.93 8.33 -1.86
CA MET A 67 4.98 7.30 -2.17
C MET A 67 5.23 6.08 -1.31
N THR A 68 4.17 5.35 -1.01
CA THR A 68 4.25 4.03 -0.37
C THR A 68 3.18 3.12 -0.93
N VAL A 69 3.50 1.84 -1.09
CA VAL A 69 2.56 0.81 -1.52
C VAL A 69 2.05 0.07 -0.27
N SER A 70 0.76 -0.23 -0.27
CA SER A 70 0.12 -1.07 0.76
C SER A 70 0.79 -2.44 0.89
N PRO A 71 0.81 -3.04 2.10
CA PRO A 71 1.39 -4.37 2.31
C PRO A 71 0.75 -5.46 1.44
N ASP A 72 -0.54 -5.34 1.15
CA ASP A 72 -1.30 -6.25 0.28
C ASP A 72 -1.17 -5.91 -1.22
N ARG A 73 -0.44 -4.85 -1.55
CA ARG A 73 -0.05 -4.46 -2.91
C ARG A 73 -1.19 -3.93 -3.77
N ARG A 74 -2.35 -3.70 -3.18
CA ARG A 74 -3.57 -3.28 -3.89
C ARG A 74 -3.69 -1.77 -4.06
N PHE A 75 -2.94 -1.00 -3.27
CA PHE A 75 -3.03 0.46 -3.22
C PHE A 75 -1.66 1.14 -3.21
N LEU A 76 -1.56 2.25 -3.91
CA LEU A 76 -0.45 3.21 -3.87
C LEU A 76 -0.93 4.52 -3.23
N TYR A 77 -0.17 5.02 -2.27
CA TYR A 77 -0.39 6.30 -1.61
C TYR A 77 0.70 7.25 -2.06
N ALA A 78 0.34 8.38 -2.65
CA ALA A 78 1.28 9.37 -3.15
C ALA A 78 0.96 10.76 -2.57
N ALA A 79 1.86 11.34 -1.78
CA ALA A 79 1.61 12.63 -1.16
C ALA A 79 2.04 13.81 -2.03
N SER A 80 1.16 14.81 -2.11
CA SER A 80 1.46 16.14 -2.61
C SER A 80 2.20 16.93 -1.54
N ARG A 81 3.33 17.53 -1.93
CA ARG A 81 4.14 18.40 -1.05
C ARG A 81 3.87 19.88 -1.25
N SER A 82 3.01 20.25 -2.20
CA SER A 82 2.48 21.60 -2.40
C SER A 82 1.08 21.73 -1.80
N LYS A 83 0.68 22.93 -1.35
CA LYS A 83 -0.68 23.17 -0.87
C LYS A 83 -1.71 23.06 -2.01
N PRO A 84 -2.91 22.53 -1.75
CA PRO A 84 -3.30 21.84 -0.51
C PRO A 84 -2.52 20.52 -0.33
N TYR A 85 -2.07 20.24 0.90
CA TYR A 85 -1.36 19.00 1.20
C TYR A 85 -2.34 17.84 1.20
N LEU A 86 -2.14 16.91 0.28
CA LEU A 86 -3.04 15.79 0.04
C LEU A 86 -2.25 14.49 -0.06
N VAL A 87 -2.87 13.39 0.33
CA VAL A 87 -2.48 12.05 -0.12
C VAL A 87 -3.45 11.62 -1.21
N HIS A 88 -2.90 11.28 -2.37
CA HIS A 88 -3.60 10.69 -3.50
C HIS A 88 -3.52 9.17 -3.37
N VAL A 89 -4.68 8.52 -3.33
CA VAL A 89 -4.79 7.06 -3.22
C VAL A 89 -5.16 6.50 -4.59
N TYR A 90 -4.43 5.49 -5.03
CA TYR A 90 -4.68 4.76 -6.27
C TYR A 90 -4.86 3.28 -5.96
N SER A 91 -5.81 2.61 -6.62
CA SER A 91 -5.81 1.16 -6.71
C SER A 91 -4.81 0.71 -7.78
N ILE A 92 -4.15 -0.41 -7.53
CA ILE A 92 -3.20 -1.06 -8.43
C ILE A 92 -3.90 -2.25 -9.09
N ASP A 93 -3.87 -2.31 -10.41
CA ASP A 93 -4.23 -3.52 -11.15
C ASP A 93 -3.09 -4.54 -11.07
N SER A 94 -3.35 -5.72 -10.50
CA SER A 94 -2.31 -6.71 -10.22
C SER A 94 -1.68 -7.38 -11.45
N GLY A 95 -2.37 -7.35 -12.59
CA GLY A 95 -1.89 -7.96 -13.83
C GLY A 95 -1.01 -7.00 -14.65
N THR A 96 -1.31 -5.72 -14.59
CA THR A 96 -0.72 -4.69 -15.47
C THR A 96 0.07 -3.62 -14.74
N GLY A 97 -0.07 -3.53 -13.41
CA GLY A 97 0.50 -2.47 -12.58
C GLY A 97 -0.20 -1.11 -12.76
N ALA A 98 -1.28 -1.04 -13.54
CA ALA A 98 -1.97 0.21 -13.85
C ALA A 98 -2.57 0.85 -12.59
N LEU A 99 -2.47 2.18 -12.51
CA LEU A 99 -3.00 2.95 -11.40
C LEU A 99 -4.35 3.55 -11.76
N THR A 100 -5.36 3.30 -10.92
CA THR A 100 -6.66 3.97 -11.00
C THR A 100 -6.88 4.82 -9.75
N LYS A 101 -7.15 6.11 -9.92
CA LYS A 101 -7.32 7.01 -8.77
C LYS A 101 -8.60 6.67 -7.99
N LEU A 102 -8.47 6.51 -6.69
CA LEU A 102 -9.53 6.08 -5.79
C LEU A 102 -10.09 7.24 -4.93
N SER A 103 -9.21 8.04 -4.36
CA SER A 103 -9.58 9.14 -3.45
C SER A 103 -8.43 10.10 -3.21
N ASP A 104 -8.79 11.29 -2.73
CA ASP A 104 -7.86 12.26 -2.13
C ASP A 104 -8.24 12.48 -0.68
N SER A 105 -7.24 12.68 0.18
CA SER A 105 -7.46 12.97 1.60
C SER A 105 -6.47 14.03 2.09
N PRO A 106 -6.89 14.99 2.93
CA PRO A 106 -6.00 16.02 3.45
C PRO A 106 -4.92 15.43 4.35
N LEU A 107 -3.74 16.02 4.27
CA LEU A 107 -2.63 15.79 5.17
C LEU A 107 -2.44 17.01 6.06
N ALA A 108 -2.03 16.78 7.31
CA ALA A 108 -1.82 17.85 8.27
C ALA A 108 -0.65 18.78 7.89
N GLU A 109 0.30 18.31 7.07
CA GLU A 109 1.48 19.06 6.66
C GLU A 109 2.09 18.48 5.36
N SER A 110 3.03 19.21 4.74
CA SER A 110 3.95 18.68 3.74
C SER A 110 4.84 17.60 4.38
N PHE A 111 4.51 16.34 4.12
CA PHE A 111 5.31 15.20 4.56
C PHE A 111 6.32 14.80 3.49
N PRO A 112 7.63 14.83 3.78
CA PRO A 112 8.67 14.30 2.88
C PRO A 112 8.85 12.78 3.02
N TYR A 113 8.27 12.20 4.08
CA TYR A 113 8.26 10.77 4.35
C TYR A 113 6.85 10.34 4.73
N ILE A 114 6.33 9.32 4.03
CA ILE A 114 5.13 8.60 4.42
C ILE A 114 5.42 7.10 4.46
N SER A 115 4.74 6.38 5.34
CA SER A 115 4.82 4.92 5.39
C SER A 115 3.55 4.33 5.98
N LEU A 116 3.24 3.09 5.62
CA LEU A 116 2.18 2.33 6.26
C LEU A 116 2.74 1.42 7.35
N ASP A 117 1.92 1.12 8.34
CA ASP A 117 2.19 -0.01 9.23
C ASP A 117 2.05 -1.35 8.47
N LYS A 118 2.55 -2.43 9.07
CA LYS A 118 2.54 -3.76 8.44
C LYS A 118 1.13 -4.30 8.14
N SER A 119 0.11 -3.84 8.86
CA SER A 119 -1.29 -4.21 8.58
C SER A 119 -1.95 -3.34 7.52
N GLY A 120 -1.33 -2.23 7.13
CA GLY A 120 -1.87 -1.28 6.15
C GLY A 120 -3.02 -0.42 6.69
N ARG A 121 -3.27 -0.42 8.00
CA ARG A 121 -4.38 0.29 8.66
C ARG A 121 -4.02 1.70 9.11
N TYR A 122 -2.74 2.05 9.13
CA TYR A 122 -2.26 3.33 9.60
C TYR A 122 -1.23 3.91 8.64
N LEU A 123 -1.47 5.14 8.19
CA LEU A 123 -0.53 5.93 7.43
C LEU A 123 0.20 6.90 8.37
N PHE A 124 1.51 6.79 8.41
CA PHE A 124 2.40 7.68 9.14
C PHE A 124 2.93 8.77 8.21
N GLY A 125 2.85 10.02 8.65
CA GLY A 125 3.52 11.16 8.01
C GLY A 125 4.51 11.81 8.96
N ALA A 126 5.68 12.20 8.46
CA ALA A 126 6.67 12.95 9.25
C ALA A 126 7.19 14.14 8.45
N SER A 127 7.12 15.33 9.05
CA SER A 127 7.62 16.58 8.47
C SER A 127 8.71 17.17 9.35
N TYR A 128 9.90 17.34 8.78
CA TYR A 128 10.98 18.06 9.44
C TYR A 128 10.72 19.57 9.45
N GLY A 129 10.17 20.14 8.37
CA GLY A 129 9.90 21.58 8.26
C GLY A 129 8.72 22.03 9.12
N GLY A 130 7.69 21.19 9.25
CA GLY A 130 6.55 21.49 10.12
C GLY A 130 6.69 20.99 11.55
N HIS A 131 7.74 20.22 11.87
CA HIS A 131 7.92 19.59 13.18
C HIS A 131 6.73 18.71 13.62
N VAL A 132 6.05 18.11 12.62
CA VAL A 132 4.82 17.33 12.79
C VAL A 132 5.10 15.85 12.50
N ILE A 133 4.57 14.98 13.36
CA ILE A 133 4.28 13.59 13.03
C ILE A 133 2.76 13.40 13.05
N SER A 134 2.19 12.77 12.03
CA SER A 134 0.78 12.40 12.01
C SER A 134 0.56 10.90 11.85
N VAL A 135 -0.59 10.45 12.34
CA VAL A 135 -1.12 9.11 12.11
C VAL A 135 -2.53 9.27 11.57
N ASN A 136 -2.79 8.76 10.37
CA ASN A 136 -4.11 8.71 9.76
C ASN A 136 -4.59 7.25 9.71
N ALA A 137 -5.88 7.03 9.97
CA ALA A 137 -6.48 5.72 9.76
C ALA A 137 -6.60 5.41 8.26
N VAL A 138 -6.48 4.14 7.90
CA VAL A 138 -6.66 3.63 6.54
C VAL A 138 -7.73 2.54 6.58
N GLY A 139 -8.76 2.69 5.76
CA GLY A 139 -9.84 1.73 5.60
C GLY A 139 -9.41 0.49 4.81
N ALA A 140 -10.18 -0.59 4.94
CA ALA A 140 -9.95 -1.82 4.17
C ALA A 140 -10.15 -1.63 2.64
N ASP A 141 -10.82 -0.55 2.24
CA ASP A 141 -10.96 -0.10 0.86
C ASP A 141 -9.78 0.76 0.38
N GLY A 142 -8.76 0.95 1.23
CA GLY A 142 -7.56 1.73 0.94
C GLY A 142 -7.69 3.22 1.23
N ARG A 143 -8.87 3.74 1.57
CA ARG A 143 -9.07 5.19 1.78
C ARG A 143 -8.43 5.68 3.08
N VAL A 144 -7.78 6.84 3.03
CA VAL A 144 -7.19 7.51 4.19
C VAL A 144 -8.22 8.44 4.84
N ALA A 145 -8.42 8.32 6.15
CA ALA A 145 -9.29 9.23 6.90
C ALA A 145 -8.74 10.67 6.88
N ALA A 146 -9.62 11.63 6.59
CA ALA A 146 -9.28 13.05 6.51
C ALA A 146 -8.79 13.62 7.85
N GLU A 147 -9.45 13.24 8.95
CA GLU A 147 -9.02 13.61 10.29
C GLU A 147 -7.93 12.64 10.78
N PRO A 148 -6.73 13.12 11.14
CA PRO A 148 -5.70 12.29 11.70
C PRO A 148 -6.10 11.81 13.10
N LEU A 149 -5.81 10.54 13.40
CA LEU A 149 -5.98 9.95 14.73
C LEU A 149 -5.06 10.62 15.75
N GLN A 150 -3.87 11.04 15.30
CA GLN A 150 -2.90 11.69 16.13
C GLN A 150 -2.08 12.70 15.33
N ILE A 151 -1.83 13.85 15.94
CA ILE A 151 -0.81 14.81 15.53
C ILE A 151 0.10 15.02 16.73
N ARG A 152 1.40 14.80 16.56
CA ARG A 152 2.41 15.11 17.57
C ARG A 152 3.36 16.17 17.04
N LEU A 153 3.32 17.33 17.69
CA LEU A 153 4.29 18.39 17.53
C LEU A 153 5.47 18.13 18.44
N ARG A 154 6.70 18.32 17.96
CA ARG A 154 7.82 18.53 18.88
C ARG A 154 7.74 19.96 19.41
N PRO A 155 7.77 20.18 20.74
CA PRO A 155 8.06 21.50 21.27
C PRO A 155 9.43 21.93 20.75
N HIS A 156 9.54 23.14 20.20
CA HIS A 156 10.84 23.69 19.86
C HIS A 156 11.69 23.77 21.14
N ALA A 157 12.95 23.33 21.05
CA ALA A 157 13.91 23.50 22.13
C ALA A 157 14.23 24.99 22.25
N GLY A 158 13.47 25.70 23.08
CA GLY A 158 13.60 27.15 23.28
C GLY A 158 12.44 27.76 24.05
N GLU A 159 11.25 27.15 24.01
CA GLU A 159 10.09 27.67 24.73
C GLU A 159 10.07 27.11 26.16
N ARG A 160 10.63 27.86 27.12
CA ARG A 160 10.33 27.66 28.54
C ARG A 160 8.83 27.84 28.72
N ARG A 161 8.14 26.72 28.96
CA ARG A 161 6.73 26.70 29.36
C ARG A 161 6.61 27.16 30.80
N ASP A 162 6.50 28.46 30.99
CA ASP A 162 5.62 28.98 32.02
C ASP A 162 4.37 29.46 31.29
N LEU A 163 3.28 28.68 31.35
CA LEU A 163 1.88 29.15 31.41
C LEU A 163 0.90 27.93 31.40
N PRO A 164 -0.26 28.05 32.09
CA PRO A 164 -1.07 26.92 32.54
C PRO A 164 -2.07 26.41 31.51
N VAL A 165 -2.59 25.22 31.81
CA VAL A 165 -3.61 24.45 31.09
C VAL A 165 -4.90 25.25 30.91
N GLN A 166 -5.23 25.63 29.67
CA GLN A 166 -6.62 25.66 29.22
C GLN A 166 -6.68 25.62 27.68
N LEU A 167 -7.00 24.47 27.10
CA LEU A 167 -7.38 24.35 25.69
C LEU A 167 -8.90 24.12 25.64
N ARG A 168 -9.67 25.16 25.28
CA ARG A 168 -11.09 25.02 24.91
C ARG A 168 -11.21 24.68 23.44
N ARG A 169 -12.21 23.83 23.14
CA ARG A 169 -12.53 23.23 21.83
C ARG A 169 -13.10 24.20 20.79
N GLU A 170 -12.96 25.52 20.94
CA GLU A 170 -13.78 26.48 20.18
C GLU A 170 -12.99 27.32 19.15
N ASP A 171 -11.65 27.33 19.18
CA ASP A 171 -10.85 28.13 18.25
C ASP A 171 -10.60 27.49 16.87
N ARG A 172 -11.01 26.23 16.64
CA ARG A 172 -10.73 25.55 15.37
C ARG A 172 -11.63 25.98 14.20
N GLN A 173 -12.66 26.81 14.46
CA GLN A 173 -13.65 27.19 13.46
C GLN A 173 -13.56 28.66 13.00
N ALA A 174 -12.61 29.45 13.53
CA ALA A 174 -12.52 30.88 13.26
C ALA A 174 -11.43 31.31 12.24
N GLN A 175 -10.85 30.38 11.47
CA GLN A 175 -9.78 30.73 10.51
C GLN A 175 -10.14 30.47 9.05
N LEU A 176 -11.44 30.59 8.75
CA LEU A 176 -11.99 30.76 7.42
C LEU A 176 -12.74 32.09 7.41
N GLU A 177 -12.00 33.20 7.29
CA GLU A 177 -12.40 34.42 6.55
C GLU A 177 -11.36 35.55 6.70
N HIS A 178 -11.15 36.27 5.60
CA HIS A 178 -10.46 37.55 5.44
C HIS A 178 -8.92 37.63 5.25
N THR A 179 -8.55 37.78 3.96
CA THR A 179 -7.91 38.99 3.37
C THR A 179 -6.63 38.75 2.54
N ILE A 180 -6.72 39.27 1.32
CA ILE A 180 -5.72 39.43 0.25
C ILE A 180 -4.66 40.48 0.60
N GLY A 181 -3.40 40.24 0.16
CA GLY A 181 -2.30 41.22 0.01
C GLY A 181 -1.45 41.41 1.28
N LEU A 182 -0.11 41.40 1.27
CA LEU A 182 0.85 41.92 0.30
C LEU A 182 2.22 41.20 0.38
N HIS A 183 3.07 41.42 -0.63
CA HIS A 183 4.47 40.98 -0.77
C HIS A 183 5.35 41.24 0.47
N ASP A 184 6.32 40.35 0.69
CA ASP A 184 7.67 40.75 1.06
C ASP A 184 8.68 39.81 0.36
N GLU A 185 9.52 40.38 -0.49
CA GLU A 185 10.65 39.70 -1.11
C GLU A 185 11.79 39.64 -0.11
N GLY A 186 12.08 38.44 0.38
CA GLY A 186 13.32 38.11 1.08
C GLY A 186 14.19 37.24 0.17
N ASP A 187 14.91 37.90 -0.73
CA ASP A 187 16.06 37.34 -1.45
C ASP A 187 17.19 37.07 -0.46
N ASP A 188 17.40 35.79 -0.14
CA ASP A 188 18.66 35.26 0.37
C ASP A 188 18.89 33.90 -0.34
N GLY A 189 19.30 33.98 -1.60
CA GLY A 189 19.58 32.80 -2.41
C GLY A 189 20.80 32.01 -1.90
N PRO A 190 20.81 30.67 -2.07
CA PRO A 190 22.02 29.93 -2.31
C PRO A 190 22.19 29.63 -3.80
N ALA A 191 23.46 29.66 -4.23
CA ALA A 191 24.01 29.34 -5.56
C ALA A 191 23.32 28.16 -6.30
N PRO A 192 23.41 28.10 -7.65
CA PRO A 192 22.67 27.12 -8.44
C PRO A 192 23.19 25.72 -8.17
N LEU A 193 22.47 24.99 -7.33
CA LEU A 193 22.61 23.54 -7.25
C LEU A 193 21.83 22.99 -8.44
N HIS A 194 22.54 22.34 -9.36
CA HIS A 194 21.97 21.49 -10.40
C HIS A 194 20.67 20.85 -9.91
N HIS A 195 19.55 21.05 -10.61
CA HIS A 195 18.26 20.42 -10.31
C HIS A 195 18.48 18.90 -10.21
N VAL A 196 18.73 18.41 -9.00
CA VAL A 196 18.65 16.99 -8.69
C VAL A 196 17.16 16.72 -8.61
N GLN A 197 16.59 16.27 -9.72
CA GLN A 197 15.21 15.83 -9.77
C GLN A 197 15.02 14.75 -8.72
N ARG A 198 14.40 15.12 -7.59
CA ARG A 198 14.18 14.20 -6.46
C ARG A 198 13.06 13.25 -6.85
N GLN A 199 13.43 12.17 -7.52
CA GLN A 199 12.54 11.04 -7.76
C GLN A 199 12.53 10.14 -6.52
N GLN A 200 11.34 9.75 -6.07
CA GLN A 200 11.18 8.68 -5.09
C GLN A 200 10.58 7.46 -5.80
N VAL A 201 11.08 6.29 -5.42
CA VAL A 201 10.76 5.01 -6.06
C VAL A 201 10.08 4.13 -5.04
N SER A 202 8.92 3.59 -5.40
CA SER A 202 8.22 2.56 -4.63
C SER A 202 8.08 1.31 -5.50
N VAL A 203 8.42 0.15 -4.94
CA VAL A 203 8.44 -1.13 -5.67
C VAL A 203 7.32 -2.02 -5.16
N CYS A 204 6.56 -2.61 -6.08
CA CYS A 204 5.51 -3.57 -5.83
C CYS A 204 5.81 -4.85 -6.62
N THR A 205 5.77 -6.01 -5.98
CA THR A 205 5.98 -7.30 -6.67
C THR A 205 4.66 -8.07 -6.65
N GLU A 206 4.12 -8.65 -7.70
CA GLU A 206 2.86 -9.41 -7.61
C GLU A 206 2.98 -10.73 -8.36
N ARG A 207 2.39 -11.80 -7.83
CA ARG A 207 2.20 -13.04 -8.60
C ARG A 207 1.02 -12.83 -9.52
N ALA A 208 1.19 -13.02 -10.83
CA ALA A 208 0.05 -13.02 -11.73
C ALA A 208 -0.93 -14.11 -11.27
N ALA A 209 -2.18 -13.72 -10.99
CA ALA A 209 -3.22 -14.66 -10.64
C ALA A 209 -3.51 -15.53 -11.87
N GLY A 210 -3.27 -16.84 -11.73
CA GLY A 210 -3.87 -17.84 -12.60
C GLY A 210 -5.36 -17.89 -12.32
N ASP A 211 -6.15 -17.96 -13.39
CA ASP A 211 -7.60 -17.97 -13.36
C ASP A 211 -8.12 -19.17 -12.54
N GLY A 212 -8.89 -18.88 -11.48
CA GLY A 212 -9.69 -19.82 -10.70
C GLY A 212 -8.95 -20.74 -9.74
N ASP A 213 -9.03 -20.47 -8.43
CA ASP A 213 -8.95 -21.51 -7.41
C ASP A 213 -9.96 -21.23 -6.28
N ASP A 214 -10.96 -22.12 -6.24
CA ASP A 214 -11.94 -22.30 -5.17
C ASP A 214 -11.24 -22.51 -3.82
N VAL A 215 -11.44 -21.58 -2.88
CA VAL A 215 -11.08 -21.77 -1.48
C VAL A 215 -12.19 -22.58 -0.81
N LEU A 216 -12.18 -23.89 -1.01
CA LEU A 216 -12.86 -24.84 -0.13
C LEU A 216 -11.90 -25.31 0.97
N ASP A 217 -12.18 -24.77 2.15
CA ASP A 217 -12.02 -25.33 3.48
C ASP A 217 -11.16 -26.60 3.65
N ARG A 218 -9.97 -26.43 4.24
CA ARG A 218 -9.27 -27.50 4.96
C ARG A 218 -9.12 -27.13 6.43
N ARG A 219 -10.24 -27.01 7.13
CA ARG A 219 -10.34 -27.27 8.57
C ARG A 219 -10.88 -28.67 8.81
N GLN A 220 -10.06 -29.70 8.59
CA GLN A 220 -10.23 -31.04 9.17
C GLN A 220 -9.04 -31.87 8.71
N ASP A 221 -7.98 -31.92 9.53
CA ASP A 221 -7.03 -33.04 9.62
C ASP A 221 -5.95 -32.67 10.66
N ARG A 222 -6.37 -32.60 11.92
CA ARG A 222 -5.46 -32.60 13.07
C ARG A 222 -6.18 -33.06 14.34
N ALA A 223 -6.79 -34.24 14.28
CA ALA A 223 -7.33 -34.92 15.46
C ALA A 223 -7.49 -36.42 15.21
N ALA A 224 -6.40 -37.14 14.93
CA ALA A 224 -6.35 -38.60 15.05
C ALA A 224 -4.89 -39.09 15.01
N ASP A 225 -4.06 -38.66 15.95
CA ASP A 225 -2.80 -39.37 16.22
C ASP A 225 -2.36 -39.13 17.67
N ARG A 226 -3.06 -39.76 18.60
CA ARG A 226 -2.62 -39.96 20.00
C ARG A 226 -3.60 -40.89 20.72
N SER A 227 -3.47 -42.20 20.51
CA SER A 227 -3.96 -43.19 21.48
C SER A 227 -3.51 -44.61 21.17
N GLU A 228 -2.22 -44.90 20.98
CA GLU A 228 -1.70 -46.28 21.14
C GLU A 228 -0.25 -46.26 21.62
N LEU A 229 -0.05 -46.22 22.93
CA LEU A 229 1.14 -46.75 23.59
C LEU A 229 0.65 -47.42 24.88
N GLY A 230 0.60 -48.75 24.81
CA GLY A 230 -0.11 -49.61 25.73
C GLY A 230 0.60 -49.87 27.05
N ASP A 231 -0.23 -50.34 27.97
CA ASP A 231 0.13 -51.02 29.21
C ASP A 231 0.97 -52.27 28.95
N GLY A 232 2.03 -52.42 29.75
CA GLY A 232 2.71 -53.69 29.98
C GLY A 232 2.89 -53.92 31.50
N PRO A 233 2.58 -55.10 32.05
CA PRO A 233 2.57 -55.33 33.50
C PRO A 233 3.86 -56.01 34.04
N ALA A 234 3.90 -56.10 35.38
CA ALA A 234 4.85 -56.82 36.29
C ALA A 234 6.13 -56.03 36.66
N ASP A 235 6.63 -56.01 37.90
CA ASP A 235 6.66 -57.02 38.97
C ASP A 235 7.04 -56.35 40.32
N ARG A 236 6.57 -56.96 41.43
CA ARG A 236 6.95 -56.84 42.87
C ARG A 236 6.38 -55.75 43.78
#